data_AF-A0A1G9HQD9-F1
#
_entry.id   AF-A0A1G9HQD9-F1
#
_cell.length_a   1.000
_cell.length_b   1.000
_cell.length_c   1.000
_cell.angle_alpha   90.00
_cell.angle_beta   90.00
_cell.angle_gamma   90.00
#
_symmetry.space_group_name_H-M   'P 1'
#
loop_
_entity.id
_entity.type
_entity.pdbx_description
1 polymer ?
#
loop_
_entity_poly.entity_id
_entity_poly.type
_entity_poly.pdbx_seq_one_letter_code
_entity_poly.pdbx_strand_id
1 'polypeptide(L)'
;MRNRSLPQGGADHRSCRSLTASLFALLITLLLPTHALSGQTHAYTSPQQAYSGSRERNYKVYVPTGITTPAPMVMALHGCKQTHDDVLNDWGMKAAADRYGFILVAPFITTYDGLRNQNCWGFWFEQHIHEGGGEVEDLHQIALQVESNFPIDPNRRFITGLSSGGAMAVAAAVAHNEYWAAAAPAAGLPYSEDAASVSLSGQCPGSATFHSVSQVAADMAGEADDAYPIPLMVLQNRKDCTVLLTAANNIRDVHLQVFGPVNFKTAAATKASDTVCSPYYQNNYGCQRITYTQDGTTATRSLVETVFYDGPLATPNTQDTDHGHYWAGGTEGNNGKWSVQVGPSYPDIVWDFFSRHSRDGSQPQGHPVITLLGDNPLTLALNSAFTDPGATASDREDGTLAVSADCSAVNTSAVGSYSCRYSATDSDNNTGTATRTVVVNDPSAPVETCQQITASPSAHIGAGRAYAGGVSNLRAYANGDKVDIGGSFDTWSSVVLYEGKAGIWYSQRPAACSGGPVSGTCQDWNATNLSHVMAGRAYYGYYTVGGNDYLGSLSGVNTWVKQTASGHFEAGRCSN
;
A
#
# COMPACT_ATOMS: atom_id res chain seq x y z
N MET A 1 55.00 -15.33 55.53
CA MET A 1 56.28 -15.97 55.87
C MET A 1 56.65 -16.96 54.77
N ARG A 2 57.86 -16.79 54.20
CA ARG A 2 58.73 -17.72 53.44
C ARG A 2 58.10 -18.62 52.35
N ASN A 3 58.40 -18.44 51.06
CA ASN A 3 59.65 -18.67 50.27
C ASN A 3 59.67 -20.06 49.59
N ARG A 4 59.75 -20.04 48.23
CA ARG A 4 60.54 -20.92 47.33
C ARG A 4 60.19 -22.43 47.33
N SER A 5 60.30 -23.21 46.26
CA SER A 5 61.11 -23.16 45.03
C SER A 5 60.70 -24.31 44.09
N LEU A 6 60.90 -24.09 42.78
CA LEU A 6 60.93 -25.11 41.70
C LEU A 6 61.99 -26.20 41.94
N PRO A 7 61.99 -27.27 41.12
CA PRO A 7 63.04 -27.32 40.09
C PRO A 7 62.61 -27.84 38.71
N GLN A 8 63.44 -27.47 37.73
CA GLN A 8 63.46 -27.85 36.31
C GLN A 8 64.22 -29.18 36.06
N GLY A 9 64.02 -29.74 34.86
CA GLY A 9 64.92 -30.69 34.16
C GLY A 9 64.10 -31.84 33.55
N GLY A 10 64.17 -32.20 32.26
CA GLY A 10 65.15 -31.95 31.20
C GLY A 10 65.54 -33.29 30.56
N ALA A 11 65.59 -33.33 29.22
CA ALA A 11 66.04 -34.40 28.30
C ALA A 11 64.98 -35.48 27.91
N ASP A 12 64.51 -35.67 26.67
CA ASP A 12 65.09 -35.69 25.30
C ASP A 12 65.27 -37.14 24.80
N HIS A 13 64.45 -37.56 23.82
CA HIS A 13 64.80 -38.64 22.87
C HIS A 13 63.96 -38.58 21.59
N ARG A 14 64.69 -38.43 20.48
CA ARG A 14 64.26 -38.45 19.07
C ARG A 14 63.72 -39.83 18.66
N SER A 15 62.69 -39.91 17.81
CA SER A 15 62.87 -40.19 16.37
C SER A 15 61.55 -40.42 15.60
N CYS A 16 61.58 -39.93 14.35
CA CYS A 16 60.99 -40.47 13.13
C CYS A 16 59.45 -40.55 12.89
N ARG A 17 59.03 -39.61 12.03
CA ARG A 17 58.29 -39.81 10.76
C ARG A 17 56.86 -40.37 10.81
N SER A 18 55.92 -39.48 10.51
CA SER A 18 55.02 -39.65 9.35
C SER A 18 54.29 -38.34 9.04
N LEU A 19 54.43 -37.87 7.80
CA LEU A 19 53.66 -36.77 7.24
C LEU A 19 52.23 -37.26 6.96
N THR A 20 51.24 -36.57 7.49
CA THR A 20 49.92 -36.43 6.85
C THR A 20 49.44 -35.01 7.05
N ALA A 21 49.49 -34.25 5.95
CA ALA A 21 48.91 -32.93 5.85
C ALA A 21 47.39 -33.02 6.00
N SER A 22 46.81 -32.15 6.81
CA SER A 22 45.37 -31.84 6.76
C SER A 22 45.23 -30.34 6.92
N LEU A 23 45.01 -29.67 5.79
CA LEU A 23 44.54 -28.30 5.73
C LEU A 23 43.18 -28.24 6.45
N PHE A 24 43.14 -27.64 7.63
CA PHE A 24 41.90 -27.07 8.14
C PHE A 24 41.71 -25.72 7.44
N ALA A 25 40.87 -25.70 6.42
CA ALA A 25 40.33 -24.45 5.88
C ALA A 25 39.43 -23.84 6.96
N LEU A 26 39.93 -22.80 7.62
CA LEU A 26 39.16 -21.98 8.55
C LEU A 26 38.14 -21.18 7.74
N LEU A 27 36.91 -21.70 7.64
CA LEU A 27 35.79 -20.99 7.04
C LEU A 27 35.38 -19.87 8.02
N ILE A 28 36.03 -18.71 7.91
CA ILE A 28 35.54 -17.48 8.54
C ILE A 28 34.31 -17.07 7.73
N THR A 29 33.13 -17.49 8.16
CA THR A 29 31.88 -16.85 7.75
C THR A 29 31.91 -15.42 8.29
N LEU A 30 32.30 -14.47 7.44
CA LEU A 30 31.93 -13.07 7.64
C LEU A 30 30.40 -13.01 7.57
N LEU A 31 29.76 -13.20 8.73
CA LEU A 31 28.42 -12.68 8.98
C LEU A 31 28.57 -11.16 8.97
N LEU A 32 28.45 -10.56 7.78
CA LEU A 32 28.10 -9.15 7.70
C LEU A 32 26.73 -9.03 8.37
N PRO A 33 26.57 -8.26 9.46
CA PRO A 33 25.26 -7.90 9.90
C PRO A 33 24.71 -6.94 8.85
N THR A 34 23.92 -7.44 7.90
CA THR A 34 22.95 -6.61 7.20
C THR A 34 21.86 -6.29 8.21
N HIS A 35 22.15 -5.35 9.12
CA HIS A 35 21.08 -4.67 9.84
C HIS A 35 20.38 -3.84 8.76
N ALA A 36 19.30 -4.38 8.21
CA ALA A 36 18.27 -3.51 7.65
C ALA A 36 17.88 -2.58 8.81
N LEU A 37 18.27 -1.31 8.69
CA LEU A 37 17.98 -0.27 9.68
C LEU A 37 16.47 0.03 9.63
N SER A 38 15.66 -0.85 10.20
CA SER A 38 14.21 -0.61 10.37
C SER A 38 14.02 0.29 11.59
N GLY A 39 13.12 1.27 11.49
CA GLY A 39 12.76 2.15 12.60
C GLY A 39 12.22 1.40 13.82
N GLN A 40 12.14 2.08 14.95
CA GLN A 40 11.66 1.52 16.20
C GLN A 40 10.22 1.93 16.48
N THR A 41 9.36 0.97 16.85
CA THR A 41 8.03 1.26 17.39
C THR A 41 8.06 1.24 18.91
N HIS A 42 7.58 2.32 19.53
CA HIS A 42 7.38 2.47 20.95
C HIS A 42 5.88 2.43 21.25
N ALA A 43 5.48 1.81 22.37
CA ALA A 43 4.10 1.74 22.81
C ALA A 43 3.95 2.47 24.15
N TYR A 44 2.90 3.27 24.27
CA TYR A 44 2.63 4.12 25.41
C TYR A 44 1.15 4.09 25.77
N THR A 45 0.86 4.54 26.99
CA THR A 45 -0.50 4.77 27.49
C THR A 45 -0.55 6.20 28.03
N SER A 46 -1.38 7.04 27.41
CA SER A 46 -1.74 8.36 27.94
C SER A 46 -2.84 8.16 28.99
N PRO A 47 -2.61 8.53 30.25
CA PRO A 47 -3.61 8.35 31.30
C PRO A 47 -4.80 9.28 31.10
N GLN A 48 -5.96 8.88 31.65
CA GLN A 48 -7.12 9.76 31.75
C GLN A 48 -6.76 11.05 32.49
N GLN A 49 -7.17 12.19 31.93
CA GLN A 49 -6.97 13.53 32.49
C GLN A 49 -8.20 14.02 33.25
N ALA A 50 -8.08 15.17 33.90
CA ALA A 50 -9.13 15.74 34.75
C ALA A 50 -10.28 16.43 33.98
N TYR A 51 -10.08 16.75 32.70
CA TYR A 51 -11.12 17.42 31.89
C TYR A 51 -12.25 16.47 31.48
N SER A 52 -13.40 17.06 31.17
CA SER A 52 -14.61 16.31 30.82
C SER A 52 -14.39 15.44 29.58
N GLY A 53 -14.91 14.21 29.59
CA GLY A 53 -14.81 13.30 28.46
C GLY A 53 -13.42 12.67 28.23
N SER A 54 -12.38 13.05 28.99
CA SER A 54 -11.07 12.42 28.92
C SER A 54 -11.16 10.94 29.28
N ARG A 55 -10.38 10.12 28.60
CA ARG A 55 -10.20 8.71 28.93
C ARG A 55 -8.74 8.32 28.70
N GLU A 56 -8.33 7.22 29.32
CA GLU A 56 -7.04 6.62 29.01
C GLU A 56 -6.98 6.22 27.52
N ARG A 57 -5.84 6.46 26.86
CA ARG A 57 -5.60 6.12 25.45
C ARG A 57 -4.29 5.37 25.31
N ASN A 58 -4.29 4.28 24.56
CA ASN A 58 -3.03 3.70 24.11
C ASN A 58 -2.60 4.39 22.82
N TYR A 59 -1.29 4.52 22.61
CA TYR A 59 -0.75 5.00 21.35
C TYR A 59 0.59 4.35 21.06
N LYS A 60 0.92 4.27 19.77
CA LYS A 60 2.23 3.82 19.30
C LYS A 60 2.93 4.94 18.55
N VAL A 61 4.26 5.00 18.69
CA VAL A 61 5.12 5.96 17.99
C VAL A 61 6.15 5.17 17.20
N TYR A 62 6.19 5.35 15.89
CA TYR A 62 7.23 4.82 15.03
C TYR A 62 8.26 5.90 14.72
N VAL A 63 9.52 5.61 15.02
CA VAL A 63 10.66 6.49 14.83
C VAL A 63 11.59 5.86 13.80
N PRO A 64 11.72 6.44 12.59
CA PRO A 64 12.65 5.94 11.60
C PRO A 64 14.10 6.02 12.08
N THR A 65 14.96 5.17 11.51
CA THR A 65 16.40 5.24 11.82
C THR A 65 17.05 6.43 11.12
N GLY A 66 17.99 7.10 11.79
CA GLY A 66 18.80 8.15 11.17
C GLY A 66 18.03 9.42 10.79
N ILE A 67 16.84 9.67 11.35
CA ILE A 67 16.09 10.91 11.09
C ILE A 67 16.85 12.14 11.57
N THR A 68 16.72 13.22 10.80
CA THR A 68 17.15 14.56 11.22
C THR A 68 16.17 15.11 12.26
N THR A 69 16.70 15.75 13.31
CA THR A 69 15.89 16.33 14.38
C THR A 69 16.19 17.83 14.54
N PRO A 70 15.20 18.70 14.85
CA PRO A 70 13.79 18.36 15.13
C PRO A 70 13.04 17.79 13.91
N ALA A 71 12.29 16.72 14.11
CA ALA A 71 11.64 15.97 13.04
C ALA A 71 10.15 16.37 12.91
N PRO A 72 9.58 16.33 11.69
CA PRO A 72 8.14 16.38 11.51
C PRO A 72 7.41 15.26 12.27
N MET A 73 6.18 15.53 12.70
CA MET A 73 5.29 14.53 13.28
C MET A 73 4.02 14.39 12.44
N VAL A 74 3.62 13.15 12.16
CA VAL A 74 2.32 12.83 11.55
C VAL A 74 1.52 11.95 12.52
N MET A 75 0.40 12.45 13.00
CA MET A 75 -0.58 11.68 13.77
C MET A 75 -1.60 11.06 12.82
N ALA A 76 -1.73 9.74 12.82
CA ALA A 76 -2.62 8.99 11.92
C ALA A 76 -3.71 8.25 12.72
N LEU A 77 -4.96 8.64 12.50
CA LEU A 77 -6.13 8.14 13.25
C LEU A 77 -6.84 7.01 12.49
N HIS A 78 -6.94 5.84 13.12
CA HIS A 78 -7.66 4.70 12.57
C HIS A 78 -9.17 4.93 12.46
N GLY A 79 -9.85 4.20 11.58
CA GLY A 79 -11.31 4.18 11.48
C GLY A 79 -11.98 3.23 12.49
N CYS A 80 -13.31 3.14 12.40
CA CYS A 80 -14.10 2.17 13.15
C CYS A 80 -13.60 0.73 12.92
N LYS A 81 -13.63 -0.10 13.97
CA LYS A 81 -13.20 -1.51 14.00
C LYS A 81 -11.70 -1.74 13.73
N GLN A 82 -10.95 -0.69 13.43
CA GLN A 82 -9.50 -0.72 13.29
C GLN A 82 -8.81 -0.37 14.61
N THR A 83 -7.48 -0.45 14.61
CA THR A 83 -6.57 -0.19 15.72
C THR A 83 -5.34 0.57 15.20
N HIS A 84 -4.45 0.99 16.12
CA HIS A 84 -3.14 1.54 15.74
C HIS A 84 -2.29 0.54 14.92
N ASP A 85 -2.54 -0.77 15.00
CA ASP A 85 -1.75 -1.77 14.28
C ASP A 85 -2.13 -1.85 12.81
N ASP A 86 -3.39 -1.61 12.47
CA ASP A 86 -3.82 -1.49 11.06
C ASP A 86 -3.14 -0.27 10.41
N VAL A 87 -3.05 0.85 11.12
CA VAL A 87 -2.34 2.06 10.66
C VAL A 87 -0.86 1.77 10.42
N LEU A 88 -0.19 1.14 11.38
CA LEU A 88 1.25 0.88 11.27
C LEU A 88 1.56 -0.17 10.19
N ASN A 89 0.77 -1.24 10.10
CA ASN A 89 1.12 -2.39 9.29
C ASN A 89 0.55 -2.34 7.87
N ASP A 90 -0.60 -1.68 7.66
CA ASP A 90 -1.32 -1.83 6.38
C ASP A 90 -1.34 -0.55 5.53
N TRP A 91 -1.19 0.64 6.14
CA TRP A 91 -1.40 1.91 5.43
C TRP A 91 -0.19 2.41 4.63
N GLY A 92 0.95 1.73 4.72
CA GLY A 92 2.21 2.17 4.10
C GLY A 92 2.86 3.36 4.82
N MET A 93 2.28 3.83 5.93
CA MET A 93 2.76 5.02 6.66
C MET A 93 4.14 4.84 7.30
N LYS A 94 4.51 3.63 7.76
CA LYS A 94 5.88 3.38 8.27
C LYS A 94 6.94 3.54 7.17
N ALA A 95 6.66 3.01 5.98
CA ALA A 95 7.58 3.13 4.85
C ALA A 95 7.70 4.59 4.37
N ALA A 96 6.60 5.35 4.40
CA ALA A 96 6.64 6.79 4.16
C ALA A 96 7.44 7.52 5.25
N ALA A 97 7.26 7.15 6.53
CA ALA A 97 8.05 7.71 7.62
C ALA A 97 9.55 7.45 7.42
N ASP A 98 9.95 6.23 7.05
CA ASP A 98 11.33 5.90 6.71
C ASP A 98 11.86 6.68 5.51
N ARG A 99 11.03 6.85 4.48
CA ARG A 99 11.43 7.54 3.24
C ARG A 99 11.56 9.04 3.41
N TYR A 100 10.68 9.64 4.20
CA TYR A 100 10.52 11.08 4.29
C TYR A 100 10.96 11.67 5.63
N GLY A 101 11.38 10.84 6.59
CA GLY A 101 11.98 11.30 7.83
C GLY A 101 11.02 11.99 8.79
N PHE A 102 9.79 11.47 8.94
CA PHE A 102 8.85 11.94 9.96
C PHE A 102 8.59 10.89 11.05
N ILE A 103 8.25 11.36 12.26
CA ILE A 103 7.79 10.51 13.35
C ILE A 103 6.30 10.24 13.18
N LEU A 104 5.91 8.97 13.13
CA LEU A 104 4.51 8.55 12.96
C LEU A 104 3.90 8.21 14.32
N VAL A 105 2.79 8.86 14.66
CA VAL A 105 2.02 8.62 15.89
C VAL A 105 0.69 7.97 15.53
N ALA A 106 0.38 6.83 16.12
CA ALA A 106 -0.87 6.09 15.92
C ALA A 106 -1.60 5.91 17.26
N PRO A 107 -2.50 6.84 17.63
CA PRO A 107 -3.38 6.70 18.78
C PRO A 107 -4.41 5.58 18.59
N PHE A 108 -4.91 5.03 19.69
CA PHE A 108 -5.95 4.00 19.71
C PHE A 108 -7.03 4.31 20.74
N ILE A 109 -8.28 4.28 20.28
CA ILE A 109 -9.48 4.32 21.13
C ILE A 109 -9.59 3.00 21.90
N THR A 110 -9.07 2.97 23.13
CA THR A 110 -9.16 1.83 24.05
C THR A 110 -10.52 1.72 24.73
N THR A 111 -11.18 2.86 24.98
CA THR A 111 -12.50 2.94 25.61
C THR A 111 -13.30 4.10 25.01
N TYR A 112 -14.62 3.96 24.94
CA TYR A 112 -15.50 4.95 24.32
C TYR A 112 -16.91 4.94 24.93
N ASP A 113 -17.66 6.02 24.72
CA ASP A 113 -19.03 6.23 25.20
C ASP A 113 -20.08 5.58 24.29
N GLY A 114 -21.21 5.19 24.89
CA GLY A 114 -22.49 5.01 24.21
C GLY A 114 -22.60 3.88 23.17
N LEU A 115 -23.54 4.05 22.24
CA LEU A 115 -23.84 3.13 21.14
C LEU A 115 -22.97 3.42 19.91
N ARG A 116 -21.65 3.38 20.09
CA ARG A 116 -20.70 3.45 18.97
C ARG A 116 -20.40 2.05 18.43
N ASN A 117 -20.15 1.96 17.13
CA ASN A 117 -19.46 0.81 16.57
C ASN A 117 -18.07 0.69 17.22
N GLN A 118 -17.55 -0.53 17.26
CA GLN A 118 -16.27 -0.83 17.91
C GLN A 118 -15.17 0.14 17.45
N ASN A 119 -14.40 0.68 18.39
CA ASN A 119 -13.25 1.56 18.17
C ASN A 119 -13.53 2.85 17.37
N CYS A 120 -14.79 3.27 17.19
CA CYS A 120 -15.05 4.54 16.50
C CYS A 120 -14.72 5.75 17.38
N TRP A 121 -14.06 6.74 16.77
CA TRP A 121 -13.94 8.08 17.32
C TRP A 121 -15.31 8.78 17.40
N GLY A 122 -15.54 9.54 18.45
CA GLY A 122 -16.80 10.17 18.80
C GLY A 122 -17.01 11.55 18.16
N PHE A 123 -16.75 11.68 16.86
CA PHE A 123 -16.76 12.96 16.14
C PHE A 123 -18.12 13.69 16.11
N TRP A 124 -19.21 13.02 16.48
CA TRP A 124 -20.58 13.58 16.50
C TRP A 124 -21.11 13.81 17.93
N PHE A 125 -20.25 13.62 18.92
CA PHE A 125 -20.59 13.92 20.30
C PHE A 125 -19.95 15.24 20.67
N GLU A 126 -20.78 16.26 20.96
CA GLU A 126 -20.34 17.60 21.36
C GLU A 126 -19.20 17.55 22.39
N GLN A 127 -19.32 16.73 23.44
CA GLN A 127 -18.29 16.64 24.48
C GLN A 127 -16.93 16.10 24.04
N HIS A 128 -16.78 15.65 22.79
CA HIS A 128 -15.56 15.07 22.24
C HIS A 128 -14.89 15.90 21.15
N ILE A 129 -15.50 17.00 20.69
CA ILE A 129 -15.02 17.77 19.54
C ILE A 129 -14.59 19.20 19.86
N HIS A 130 -14.70 19.64 21.12
CA HIS A 130 -14.31 20.99 21.55
C HIS A 130 -12.98 21.00 22.30
N GLU A 131 -12.21 22.08 22.14
CA GLU A 131 -11.00 22.34 22.90
C GLU A 131 -11.25 22.25 24.42
N GLY A 132 -10.27 21.69 25.15
CA GLY A 132 -10.35 21.52 26.59
C GLY A 132 -11.21 20.34 27.04
N GLY A 133 -11.73 19.52 26.12
CA GLY A 133 -12.59 18.38 26.42
C GLY A 133 -12.43 17.18 25.47
N GLY A 134 -12.67 16.00 26.02
CA GLY A 134 -12.92 14.79 25.25
C GLY A 134 -11.79 14.33 24.33
N GLU A 135 -12.14 13.82 23.16
CA GLU A 135 -11.22 13.07 22.31
C GLU A 135 -10.25 13.98 21.54
N VAL A 136 -10.67 15.17 21.12
CA VAL A 136 -9.75 16.16 20.51
C VAL A 136 -8.66 16.59 21.51
N GLU A 137 -9.04 16.83 22.77
CA GLU A 137 -8.08 17.19 23.82
C GLU A 137 -7.18 15.99 24.19
N ASP A 138 -7.73 14.77 24.27
CA ASP A 138 -6.91 13.55 24.47
C ASP A 138 -5.83 13.38 23.39
N LEU A 139 -6.17 13.70 22.12
CA LEU A 139 -5.23 13.67 21.00
C LEU A 139 -4.16 14.75 21.12
N HIS A 140 -4.53 15.97 21.50
CA HIS A 140 -3.57 17.05 21.76
C HIS A 140 -2.62 16.69 22.91
N GLN A 141 -3.13 16.12 24.01
CA GLN A 141 -2.28 15.65 25.12
C GLN A 141 -1.31 14.54 24.70
N ILE A 142 -1.74 13.61 23.83
CA ILE A 142 -0.82 12.61 23.25
C ILE A 142 0.27 13.31 22.43
N ALA A 143 -0.08 14.30 21.62
CA ALA A 143 0.88 15.04 20.81
C ALA A 143 1.93 15.74 21.69
N LEU A 144 1.52 16.43 22.76
CA LEU A 144 2.42 17.04 23.74
C LEU A 144 3.32 16.02 24.46
N GLN A 145 2.78 14.83 24.80
CA GLN A 145 3.59 13.75 25.36
C GLN A 145 4.65 13.25 24.36
N VAL A 146 4.31 13.16 23.08
CA VAL A 146 5.28 12.80 22.02
C VAL A 146 6.36 13.86 21.90
N GLU A 147 6.01 15.16 21.89
CA GLU A 147 6.97 16.27 21.88
C GLU A 147 7.91 16.26 23.10
N SER A 148 7.42 15.81 24.25
CA SER A 148 8.25 15.68 25.46
C SER A 148 9.28 14.53 25.38
N ASN A 149 8.98 13.50 24.59
CA ASN A 149 9.79 12.29 24.45
C ASN A 149 10.70 12.30 23.23
N PHE A 150 10.34 13.07 22.20
CA PHE A 150 11.04 13.12 20.92
C PHE A 150 11.17 14.58 20.46
N PRO A 151 12.31 14.97 19.86
CA PRO A 151 12.51 16.32 19.33
C PRO A 151 11.65 16.54 18.08
N ILE A 152 10.43 17.03 18.27
CA ILE A 152 9.49 17.37 17.19
C ILE A 152 9.70 18.83 16.77
N ASP A 153 9.63 19.07 15.47
CA ASP A 153 9.57 20.43 14.92
C ASP A 153 8.17 21.04 15.17
N PRO A 154 8.04 22.10 15.98
CA PRO A 154 6.74 22.69 16.31
C PRO A 154 6.04 23.30 15.08
N ASN A 155 6.75 23.53 13.97
CA ASN A 155 6.12 24.00 12.74
C ASN A 155 5.63 22.88 11.82
N ARG A 156 5.96 21.62 12.11
CA ARG A 156 5.67 20.46 11.23
C ARG A 156 4.95 19.34 12.00
N ARG A 157 3.78 19.70 12.53
CA ARG A 157 2.87 18.80 13.28
C ARG A 157 1.60 18.61 12.47
N PHE A 158 1.35 17.40 12.02
CA PHE A 158 0.31 17.09 11.05
C PHE A 158 -0.62 16.00 11.54
N ILE A 159 -1.85 16.00 11.04
CA ILE A 159 -2.85 15.00 11.40
C ILE A 159 -3.60 14.46 10.17
N THR A 160 -3.80 13.15 10.12
CA THR A 160 -4.54 12.44 9.07
C THR A 160 -5.37 11.32 9.70
N GLY A 161 -6.29 10.74 8.95
CA GLY A 161 -7.07 9.59 9.40
C GLY A 161 -8.03 9.09 8.35
N LEU A 162 -8.58 7.90 8.59
CA LEU A 162 -9.59 7.26 7.74
C LEU A 162 -10.94 7.22 8.45
N SER A 163 -12.05 7.42 7.72
CA SER A 163 -13.41 7.17 8.25
C SER A 163 -13.71 8.04 9.48
N SER A 164 -14.14 7.43 10.59
CA SER A 164 -14.28 8.12 11.88
C SER A 164 -12.99 8.82 12.33
N GLY A 165 -11.82 8.26 12.01
CA GLY A 165 -10.52 8.90 12.26
C GLY A 165 -10.28 10.08 11.32
N GLY A 166 -10.79 10.05 10.09
CA GLY A 166 -10.78 11.18 9.18
C GLY A 166 -11.69 12.32 9.67
N ALA A 167 -12.90 11.99 10.15
CA ALA A 167 -13.79 12.95 10.79
C ALA A 167 -13.18 13.56 12.07
N MET A 168 -12.55 12.73 12.92
CA MET A 168 -11.86 13.20 14.12
C MET A 168 -10.60 14.01 13.78
N ALA A 169 -9.90 13.73 12.68
CA ALA A 169 -8.78 14.55 12.23
C ALA A 169 -9.25 15.96 11.80
N VAL A 170 -10.45 16.09 11.21
CA VAL A 170 -11.08 17.40 10.97
C VAL A 170 -11.39 18.08 12.30
N ALA A 171 -12.05 17.38 13.24
CA ALA A 171 -12.40 17.96 14.54
C ALA A 171 -11.18 18.43 15.34
N ALA A 172 -10.14 17.61 15.44
CA ALA A 172 -8.91 17.97 16.14
C ALA A 172 -8.16 19.14 15.47
N ALA A 173 -8.20 19.23 14.14
CA ALA A 173 -7.63 20.36 13.41
C ALA A 173 -8.43 21.66 13.61
N VAL A 174 -9.75 21.57 13.83
CA VAL A 174 -10.59 22.75 14.12
C VAL A 174 -10.43 23.18 15.58
N ALA A 175 -10.51 22.25 16.53
CA ALA A 175 -10.43 22.52 17.96
C ALA A 175 -9.06 23.02 18.41
N HIS A 176 -7.97 22.50 17.83
CA HIS A 176 -6.61 22.96 18.13
C HIS A 176 -5.95 23.57 16.90
N ASN A 177 -6.61 24.57 16.32
CA ASN A 177 -6.17 25.14 15.05
C ASN A 177 -4.88 25.99 15.16
N GLU A 178 -4.56 26.40 16.37
CA GLU A 178 -3.30 27.02 16.75
C GLU A 178 -2.13 26.01 16.75
N TYR A 179 -2.41 24.72 16.99
CA TYR A 179 -1.39 23.68 17.16
C TYR A 179 -0.97 23.01 15.85
N TRP A 180 -1.94 22.52 15.06
CA TRP A 180 -1.68 21.73 13.85
C TRP A 180 -1.24 22.60 12.67
N ALA A 181 -0.28 22.11 11.88
CA ALA A 181 0.25 22.81 10.71
C ALA A 181 -0.57 22.55 9.43
N ALA A 182 -1.12 21.34 9.29
CA ALA A 182 -2.01 20.91 8.22
C ALA A 182 -2.75 19.61 8.59
N ALA A 183 -3.88 19.34 7.94
CA ALA A 183 -4.67 18.13 8.13
C ALA A 183 -5.03 17.44 6.81
N ALA A 184 -5.10 16.11 6.78
CA ALA A 184 -5.42 15.35 5.57
C ALA A 184 -6.44 14.21 5.83
N PRO A 185 -7.73 14.50 6.03
CA PRO A 185 -8.75 13.48 6.24
C PRO A 185 -9.02 12.64 4.98
N ALA A 186 -9.03 11.31 5.13
CA ALA A 186 -9.47 10.36 4.12
C ALA A 186 -10.84 9.78 4.48
N ALA A 187 -11.81 9.87 3.56
CA ALA A 187 -13.18 9.42 3.78
C ALA A 187 -13.75 9.92 5.13
N GLY A 188 -13.48 11.20 5.45
CA GLY A 188 -13.91 11.84 6.69
C GLY A 188 -15.23 12.58 6.56
N LEU A 189 -15.62 13.29 7.61
CA LEU A 189 -16.82 14.13 7.64
C LEU A 189 -16.46 15.59 7.99
N PRO A 190 -17.31 16.56 7.59
CA PRO A 190 -17.23 17.92 8.10
C PRO A 190 -17.28 17.97 9.64
N TYR A 191 -16.76 19.06 10.20
CA TYR A 191 -16.85 19.34 11.63
C TYR A 191 -18.30 19.33 12.12
N SER A 192 -18.54 18.89 13.36
CA SER A 192 -19.87 18.95 14.00
C SER A 192 -21.01 18.30 13.19
N GLU A 193 -20.70 17.26 12.43
CA GLU A 193 -21.69 16.43 11.73
C GLU A 193 -22.23 15.29 12.60
N ASP A 194 -23.36 14.72 12.19
CA ASP A 194 -24.06 13.68 12.94
C ASP A 194 -23.60 12.25 12.58
N ALA A 195 -23.97 11.29 13.43
CA ALA A 195 -23.90 9.86 13.08
C ALA A 195 -24.76 9.50 11.85
N ALA A 196 -25.74 10.34 11.47
CA ALA A 196 -26.56 10.17 10.27
C ALA A 196 -25.86 10.59 8.97
N SER A 197 -24.67 11.22 9.09
CA SER A 197 -23.85 11.69 7.96
C SER A 197 -22.98 10.58 7.35
N VAL A 198 -23.09 9.35 7.87
CA VAL A 198 -22.56 8.13 7.24
C VAL A 198 -23.70 7.22 6.78
N SER A 199 -23.45 6.41 5.74
CA SER A 199 -24.41 5.41 5.32
C SER A 199 -24.22 4.09 6.06
N LEU A 200 -25.33 3.56 6.59
CA LEU A 200 -25.40 2.24 7.23
C LEU A 200 -26.26 1.26 6.41
N SER A 201 -26.59 1.60 5.16
CA SER A 201 -27.54 0.83 4.35
C SER A 201 -26.98 -0.49 3.83
N GLY A 202 -25.65 -0.62 3.76
CA GLY A 202 -24.97 -1.71 3.05
C GLY A 202 -25.21 -1.70 1.54
N GLN A 203 -25.84 -0.66 1.00
CA GLN A 203 -26.16 -0.48 -0.42
C GLN A 203 -25.21 0.53 -1.06
N CYS A 204 -24.99 0.38 -2.36
CA CYS A 204 -24.14 1.26 -3.17
C CYS A 204 -24.91 1.82 -4.37
N PRO A 205 -25.00 3.16 -4.52
CA PRO A 205 -24.55 4.18 -3.58
C PRO A 205 -25.36 4.16 -2.26
N GLY A 206 -24.72 4.57 -1.17
CA GLY A 206 -25.38 4.75 0.12
C GLY A 206 -26.26 6.00 0.20
N SER A 207 -26.88 6.22 1.34
CA SER A 207 -27.63 7.43 1.70
C SER A 207 -27.18 7.94 3.08
N ALA A 208 -27.06 9.25 3.21
CA ALA A 208 -26.66 9.96 4.43
C ALA A 208 -27.34 11.35 4.45
N THR A 209 -27.51 11.92 5.64
CA THR A 209 -28.05 13.28 5.83
C THR A 209 -26.93 14.17 6.35
N PHE A 210 -26.82 15.39 5.84
CA PHE A 210 -25.77 16.34 6.23
C PHE A 210 -26.38 17.63 6.73
N HIS A 211 -25.69 18.28 7.67
CA HIS A 211 -25.93 19.69 7.96
C HIS A 211 -25.64 20.55 6.73
N SER A 212 -26.22 21.76 6.70
CA SER A 212 -25.89 22.71 5.62
C SER A 212 -24.44 23.19 5.76
N VAL A 213 -23.75 23.40 4.63
CA VAL A 213 -22.39 23.96 4.61
C VAL A 213 -22.30 25.25 5.42
N SER A 214 -23.33 26.12 5.37
CA SER A 214 -23.37 27.36 6.14
C SER A 214 -23.48 27.16 7.65
N GLN A 215 -24.21 26.14 8.10
CA GLN A 215 -24.32 25.81 9.52
C GLN A 215 -22.97 25.29 10.02
N VAL A 216 -22.40 24.30 9.33
CA VAL A 216 -21.10 23.72 9.71
C VAL A 216 -19.98 24.78 9.67
N ALA A 217 -20.01 25.70 8.71
CA ALA A 217 -19.05 26.82 8.67
C ALA A 217 -19.20 27.78 9.86
N ALA A 218 -20.42 28.00 10.36
CA ALA A 218 -20.64 28.81 11.56
C ALA A 218 -20.15 28.08 12.82
N ASP A 219 -20.44 26.79 12.94
CA ASP A 219 -19.99 25.95 14.06
C ASP A 219 -18.45 25.88 14.10
N MET A 220 -17.81 25.64 12.95
CA MET A 220 -16.36 25.61 12.80
C MET A 220 -15.71 26.97 13.10
N ALA A 221 -16.30 28.08 12.66
CA ALA A 221 -15.79 29.42 12.95
C ALA A 221 -15.99 29.83 14.41
N GLY A 222 -16.95 29.21 15.11
CA GLY A 222 -17.17 29.41 16.55
C GLY A 222 -16.20 28.65 17.44
N GLU A 223 -15.61 27.57 16.92
CA GLU A 223 -14.61 26.76 17.62
C GLU A 223 -13.17 27.24 17.39
N ALA A 224 -12.84 27.69 16.18
CA ALA A 224 -11.47 28.03 15.82
C ALA A 224 -10.96 29.29 16.55
N ASP A 225 -9.84 29.16 17.26
CA ASP A 225 -9.25 30.22 18.10
C ASP A 225 -8.08 30.96 17.44
N ASP A 226 -7.50 30.41 16.37
CA ASP A 226 -6.51 31.09 15.51
C ASP A 226 -7.13 31.57 14.18
N ALA A 227 -6.74 32.76 13.72
CA ALA A 227 -7.11 33.27 12.39
C ALA A 227 -6.32 32.59 11.26
N TYR A 228 -5.27 31.83 11.59
CA TYR A 228 -4.46 31.10 10.64
C TYR A 228 -5.26 29.93 10.01
N PRO A 229 -5.40 29.91 8.68
CA PRO A 229 -6.11 28.83 8.02
C PRO A 229 -5.21 27.60 7.92
N ILE A 230 -5.52 26.56 8.71
CA ILE A 230 -4.85 25.25 8.57
C ILE A 230 -5.17 24.69 7.18
N PRO A 231 -4.19 24.47 6.31
CA PRO A 231 -4.44 23.81 5.03
C PRO A 231 -5.01 22.42 5.22
N LEU A 232 -5.99 22.08 4.40
CA LEU A 232 -6.66 20.78 4.47
C LEU A 232 -6.59 20.00 3.15
N MET A 233 -6.22 18.72 3.18
CA MET A 233 -6.31 17.80 2.04
C MET A 233 -7.42 16.77 2.24
N VAL A 234 -8.44 16.78 1.39
CA VAL A 234 -9.52 15.78 1.44
C VAL A 234 -9.26 14.65 0.46
N LEU A 235 -9.09 13.42 0.97
CA LEU A 235 -8.92 12.22 0.14
C LEU A 235 -10.22 11.41 0.09
N GLN A 236 -10.71 11.06 -1.09
CA GLN A 236 -12.01 10.38 -1.23
C GLN A 236 -12.05 9.44 -2.43
N ASN A 237 -12.51 8.20 -2.21
CA ASN A 237 -13.01 7.35 -3.28
C ASN A 237 -14.43 7.81 -3.63
N ARG A 238 -14.68 8.21 -4.89
CA ARG A 238 -16.00 8.69 -5.34
C ARG A 238 -17.09 7.63 -5.22
N LYS A 239 -16.70 6.35 -5.20
CA LYS A 239 -17.60 5.21 -5.09
C LYS A 239 -17.78 4.70 -3.65
N ASP A 240 -17.16 5.33 -2.66
CA ASP A 240 -17.31 4.95 -1.25
C ASP A 240 -18.79 4.96 -0.84
N CYS A 241 -19.27 3.82 -0.35
CA CYS A 241 -20.66 3.62 0.03
C CYS A 241 -20.94 3.94 1.50
N THR A 242 -19.91 4.09 2.33
CA THR A 242 -20.02 4.37 3.75
C THR A 242 -19.95 5.88 4.00
N VAL A 243 -18.90 6.52 3.49
CA VAL A 243 -18.73 7.98 3.56
C VAL A 243 -18.81 8.55 2.15
N LEU A 244 -19.94 9.16 1.85
CA LEU A 244 -20.29 9.59 0.49
C LEU A 244 -19.43 10.77 0.04
N LEU A 245 -19.21 10.90 -1.28
CA LEU A 245 -18.51 12.03 -1.89
C LEU A 245 -19.05 13.41 -1.45
N THR A 246 -20.34 13.50 -1.09
CA THR A 246 -20.95 14.71 -0.53
C THR A 246 -20.22 15.18 0.74
N ALA A 247 -19.79 14.27 1.61
CA ALA A 247 -19.02 14.62 2.81
C ALA A 247 -17.71 15.32 2.44
N ALA A 248 -16.95 14.75 1.50
CA ALA A 248 -15.70 15.34 1.03
C ALA A 248 -15.88 16.72 0.37
N ASN A 249 -16.95 16.89 -0.41
CA ASN A 249 -17.30 18.21 -0.96
C ASN A 249 -17.68 19.21 0.14
N ASN A 250 -18.45 18.78 1.15
CA ASN A 250 -18.83 19.64 2.27
C ASN A 250 -17.60 20.04 3.10
N ILE A 251 -16.65 19.13 3.37
CA ILE A 251 -15.40 19.48 4.07
C ILE A 251 -14.67 20.60 3.31
N ARG A 252 -14.51 20.45 1.99
CA ARG A 252 -13.90 21.48 1.14
C ARG A 252 -14.67 22.80 1.24
N ASP A 253 -15.97 22.77 1.02
CA ASP A 253 -16.78 23.98 0.89
C ASP A 253 -16.91 24.74 2.23
N VAL A 254 -17.05 24.02 3.34
CA VAL A 254 -17.00 24.59 4.71
C VAL A 254 -15.68 25.30 4.93
N HIS A 255 -14.55 24.62 4.66
CA HIS A 255 -13.23 25.18 4.91
C HIS A 255 -12.97 26.44 4.08
N LEU A 256 -13.37 26.43 2.80
CA LEU A 256 -13.31 27.62 1.95
C LEU A 256 -14.24 28.74 2.42
N GLN A 257 -15.41 28.42 2.97
CA GLN A 257 -16.34 29.43 3.49
C GLN A 257 -15.82 30.11 4.76
N VAL A 258 -15.15 29.36 5.65
CA VAL A 258 -14.57 29.89 6.89
C VAL A 258 -13.33 30.73 6.58
N PHE A 259 -12.38 30.18 5.83
CA PHE A 259 -11.04 30.76 5.67
C PHE A 259 -10.79 31.51 4.36
N GLY A 260 -11.63 31.31 3.35
CA GLY A 260 -11.52 32.01 2.09
C GLY A 260 -11.80 33.52 2.25
N PRO A 261 -11.06 34.41 1.55
CA PRO A 261 -11.39 35.82 1.55
C PRO A 261 -12.75 36.05 0.88
N VAL A 262 -13.34 37.24 1.06
CA VAL A 262 -14.75 37.55 0.71
C VAL A 262 -15.17 37.10 -0.71
N ASN A 263 -14.27 37.19 -1.70
CA ASN A 263 -14.54 36.81 -3.09
C ASN A 263 -14.15 35.37 -3.45
N PHE A 264 -13.56 34.63 -2.51
CA PHE A 264 -12.92 33.32 -2.70
C PHE A 264 -13.41 32.33 -1.63
N LYS A 265 -14.73 32.34 -1.39
CA LYS A 265 -15.41 31.41 -0.47
C LYS A 265 -16.01 30.16 -1.13
N THR A 266 -15.78 29.99 -2.43
CA THR A 266 -16.37 28.89 -3.21
C THR A 266 -15.30 28.13 -3.97
N ALA A 267 -15.54 26.85 -4.22
CA ALA A 267 -14.65 26.00 -5.01
C ALA A 267 -14.39 26.58 -6.43
N ALA A 268 -15.40 27.20 -7.05
CA ALA A 268 -15.26 27.78 -8.37
C ALA A 268 -14.30 28.99 -8.39
N ALA A 269 -14.40 29.85 -7.39
CA ALA A 269 -13.55 31.05 -7.30
C ALA A 269 -12.10 30.72 -6.90
N THR A 270 -11.91 29.71 -6.07
CA THR A 270 -10.61 29.38 -5.43
C THR A 270 -9.77 28.37 -6.21
N LYS A 271 -10.34 27.70 -7.22
CA LYS A 271 -9.64 26.65 -7.97
C LYS A 271 -8.42 27.21 -8.69
N ALA A 272 -7.23 26.79 -8.26
CA ALA A 272 -5.95 27.20 -8.80
C ALA A 272 -5.37 26.20 -9.80
N SER A 273 -5.56 24.90 -9.57
CA SER A 273 -5.06 23.85 -10.47
C SER A 273 -5.93 22.61 -10.44
N ASP A 274 -5.82 21.81 -11.50
CA ASP A 274 -6.52 20.54 -11.68
C ASP A 274 -5.61 19.60 -12.44
N THR A 275 -5.17 18.54 -11.77
CA THR A 275 -4.10 17.66 -12.28
C THR A 275 -4.41 16.21 -11.95
N VAL A 276 -3.77 15.28 -12.66
CA VAL A 276 -3.82 13.86 -12.29
C VAL A 276 -3.02 13.66 -11.00
N CYS A 277 -3.54 12.87 -10.06
CA CYS A 277 -2.81 12.58 -8.83
C CYS A 277 -1.55 11.76 -9.09
N SER A 278 -0.50 12.04 -8.34
CA SER A 278 0.75 11.29 -8.30
C SER A 278 1.33 11.36 -6.88
N PRO A 279 2.05 10.33 -6.40
CA PRO A 279 2.24 9.03 -7.05
C PRO A 279 1.05 8.08 -6.85
N TYR A 280 1.00 7.03 -7.67
CA TYR A 280 0.02 5.94 -7.54
C TYR A 280 0.71 4.60 -7.76
N TYR A 281 0.14 3.53 -7.21
CA TYR A 281 0.62 2.17 -7.39
C TYR A 281 -0.31 1.38 -8.31
N GLN A 282 0.26 0.83 -9.39
CA GLN A 282 -0.38 0.07 -10.48
C GLN A 282 -1.48 0.83 -11.25
N ASN A 283 -2.53 1.31 -10.59
CA ASN A 283 -3.63 2.03 -11.21
C ASN A 283 -3.98 3.29 -10.40
N ASN A 284 -4.19 4.40 -11.08
CA ASN A 284 -4.62 5.65 -10.45
C ASN A 284 -6.14 5.79 -10.35
N TYR A 285 -6.92 4.92 -11.00
CA TYR A 285 -8.38 4.97 -11.04
C TYR A 285 -8.95 6.35 -11.44
N GLY A 286 -8.31 7.02 -12.40
CA GLY A 286 -8.71 8.36 -12.82
C GLY A 286 -8.56 9.40 -11.70
N CYS A 287 -7.62 9.20 -10.79
CA CYS A 287 -7.40 10.11 -9.67
C CYS A 287 -7.12 11.54 -10.15
N GLN A 288 -7.83 12.48 -9.55
CA GLN A 288 -7.75 13.91 -9.79
C GLN A 288 -7.37 14.65 -8.50
N ARG A 289 -6.36 15.49 -8.58
CA ARG A 289 -5.93 16.42 -7.55
C ARG A 289 -6.28 17.84 -7.94
N ILE A 290 -7.09 18.50 -7.12
CA ILE A 290 -7.51 19.90 -7.32
C ILE A 290 -6.99 20.74 -6.16
N THR A 291 -6.38 21.87 -6.47
CA THR A 291 -5.83 22.81 -5.50
C THR A 291 -6.70 24.05 -5.45
N TYR A 292 -7.08 24.47 -4.24
CA TYR A 292 -7.87 25.66 -3.97
C TYR A 292 -7.05 26.63 -3.11
N THR A 293 -6.86 27.84 -3.61
CA THR A 293 -6.03 28.87 -2.96
C THR A 293 -6.82 30.14 -2.71
N GLN A 294 -6.28 31.02 -1.87
CA GLN A 294 -6.93 32.27 -1.45
C GLN A 294 -7.25 33.24 -2.61
N ASP A 295 -6.57 33.10 -3.75
CA ASP A 295 -6.68 33.99 -4.91
C ASP A 295 -6.96 33.24 -6.22
N GLY A 296 -7.16 31.91 -6.15
CA GLY A 296 -7.36 31.08 -7.33
C GLY A 296 -6.11 30.94 -8.20
N THR A 297 -4.92 31.24 -7.69
CA THR A 297 -3.65 31.07 -8.40
C THR A 297 -2.74 30.07 -7.70
N THR A 298 -1.81 29.47 -8.44
CA THR A 298 -0.82 28.52 -7.88
C THR A 298 0.34 29.20 -7.16
N ALA A 299 0.36 30.54 -7.12
CA ALA A 299 1.42 31.32 -6.47
C ALA A 299 1.26 31.38 -4.95
N THR A 300 0.04 31.16 -4.45
CA THR A 300 -0.26 31.21 -3.02
C THR A 300 -0.41 29.80 -2.44
N ARG A 301 -0.29 29.71 -1.11
CA ARG A 301 -0.52 28.47 -0.38
C ARG A 301 -1.96 27.98 -0.57
N SER A 302 -2.14 26.67 -0.64
CA SER A 302 -3.46 26.04 -0.64
C SER A 302 -4.18 26.26 0.69
N LEU A 303 -5.46 26.58 0.58
CA LEU A 303 -6.43 26.48 1.67
C LEU A 303 -6.96 25.06 1.74
N VAL A 304 -7.36 24.52 0.59
CA VAL A 304 -7.83 23.14 0.47
C VAL A 304 -7.21 22.47 -0.75
N GLU A 305 -6.89 21.20 -0.62
CA GLU A 305 -6.63 20.31 -1.76
C GLU A 305 -7.60 19.11 -1.70
N THR A 306 -8.00 18.59 -2.84
CA THR A 306 -8.85 17.40 -2.90
C THR A 306 -8.23 16.35 -3.81
N VAL A 307 -8.24 15.10 -3.37
CA VAL A 307 -7.70 13.93 -4.09
C VAL A 307 -8.83 12.92 -4.26
N PHE A 308 -9.45 12.92 -5.45
CA PHE A 308 -10.65 12.13 -5.74
C PHE A 308 -10.40 11.13 -6.86
N TYR A 309 -10.81 9.87 -6.66
CA TYR A 309 -10.57 8.78 -7.61
C TYR A 309 -11.74 7.79 -7.60
N ASP A 310 -11.83 6.95 -8.63
CA ASP A 310 -12.94 6.01 -8.86
C ASP A 310 -12.52 4.55 -8.61
N GLY A 311 -12.00 4.31 -7.40
CA GLY A 311 -11.46 3.02 -6.95
C GLY A 311 -12.51 1.90 -6.89
N PRO A 312 -12.07 0.63 -6.79
CA PRO A 312 -12.97 -0.51 -6.72
C PRO A 312 -13.87 -0.48 -5.48
N LEU A 313 -15.05 -1.12 -5.58
CA LEU A 313 -15.90 -1.35 -4.41
C LEU A 313 -15.43 -2.56 -3.59
N ALA A 314 -14.97 -3.61 -4.26
CA ALA A 314 -14.42 -4.79 -3.62
C ALA A 314 -12.89 -4.70 -3.60
N THR A 315 -12.30 -4.96 -2.43
CA THR A 315 -10.85 -5.07 -2.30
C THR A 315 -10.41 -6.53 -2.49
N PRO A 316 -9.09 -6.79 -2.68
CA PRO A 316 -8.57 -8.17 -2.76
C PRO A 316 -8.84 -9.00 -1.49
N ASN A 317 -9.15 -8.35 -0.37
CA ASN A 317 -9.49 -9.04 0.86
C ASN A 317 -10.97 -9.48 0.83
N THR A 318 -11.20 -10.80 0.83
CA THR A 318 -12.56 -11.37 0.79
C THR A 318 -13.39 -11.11 2.06
N GLN A 319 -12.80 -10.53 3.11
CA GLN A 319 -13.47 -10.15 4.36
C GLN A 319 -13.85 -8.66 4.40
N ASP A 320 -13.51 -7.90 3.36
CA ASP A 320 -13.94 -6.52 3.21
C ASP A 320 -15.45 -6.45 2.94
N THR A 321 -16.12 -5.62 3.74
CA THR A 321 -17.57 -5.40 3.69
C THR A 321 -17.93 -3.95 3.47
N ASP A 322 -16.95 -3.04 3.45
CA ASP A 322 -17.20 -1.60 3.60
C ASP A 322 -17.32 -0.88 2.24
N HIS A 323 -17.20 -1.64 1.14
CA HIS A 323 -17.55 -1.28 -0.24
C HIS A 323 -16.97 0.07 -0.71
N GLY A 324 -15.69 0.09 -1.07
CA GLY A 324 -15.01 1.30 -1.53
C GLY A 324 -14.47 2.19 -0.40
N HIS A 325 -14.73 1.82 0.86
CA HIS A 325 -14.33 2.53 2.06
C HIS A 325 -13.05 1.95 2.66
N TYR A 326 -11.89 2.43 2.20
CA TYR A 326 -10.59 1.91 2.60
C TYR A 326 -9.49 2.97 2.47
N TRP A 327 -8.33 2.70 3.06
CA TRP A 327 -7.10 3.43 2.84
C TRP A 327 -6.32 2.92 1.62
N ALA A 328 -5.86 3.81 0.73
CA ALA A 328 -5.02 3.44 -0.40
C ALA A 328 -3.52 3.55 -0.03
N GLY A 329 -2.92 2.45 0.40
CA GLY A 329 -1.59 2.39 1.01
C GLY A 329 -0.39 2.40 0.05
N GLY A 330 -0.62 2.33 -1.26
CA GLY A 330 0.47 2.36 -2.26
C GLY A 330 1.37 1.12 -2.23
N THR A 331 2.59 1.28 -2.76
CA THR A 331 3.54 0.16 -2.98
C THR A 331 3.92 -0.59 -1.70
N GLU A 332 4.03 0.13 -0.59
CA GLU A 332 4.48 -0.40 0.71
C GLU A 332 3.34 -0.55 1.72
N GLY A 333 2.09 -0.36 1.28
CA GLY A 333 0.91 -0.74 2.05
C GLY A 333 0.63 -2.24 1.96
N ASN A 334 -0.43 -2.72 2.63
CA ASN A 334 -0.91 -4.10 2.49
C ASN A 334 -2.39 -4.12 2.08
N ASN A 335 -2.81 -5.19 1.40
CA ASN A 335 -4.23 -5.45 1.15
C ASN A 335 -4.86 -6.03 2.42
N GLY A 336 -5.37 -5.13 3.26
CA GLY A 336 -6.03 -5.43 4.53
C GLY A 336 -7.55 -5.41 4.36
N LYS A 337 -8.27 -5.56 5.48
CA LYS A 337 -9.74 -5.48 5.47
C LYS A 337 -10.25 -4.06 5.19
N TRP A 338 -9.42 -3.05 5.45
CA TRP A 338 -9.75 -1.62 5.30
C TRP A 338 -8.66 -0.87 4.54
N SER A 339 -7.85 -1.59 3.76
CA SER A 339 -6.76 -1.00 2.99
C SER A 339 -6.52 -1.76 1.69
N VAL A 340 -6.10 -1.02 0.67
CA VAL A 340 -5.62 -1.57 -0.61
C VAL A 340 -4.26 -1.01 -0.93
N GLN A 341 -3.44 -1.79 -1.61
CA GLN A 341 -2.20 -1.29 -2.19
C GLN A 341 -2.46 -0.47 -3.46
N VAL A 342 -3.34 -0.96 -4.33
CA VAL A 342 -3.58 -0.39 -5.66
C VAL A 342 -4.40 0.90 -5.54
N GLY A 343 -3.92 1.98 -6.15
CA GLY A 343 -4.56 3.28 -6.09
C GLY A 343 -3.60 4.45 -5.98
N PRO A 344 -4.11 5.69 -5.83
CA PRO A 344 -3.30 6.83 -5.40
C PRO A 344 -2.63 6.52 -4.06
N SER A 345 -1.32 6.72 -3.96
CA SER A 345 -0.58 6.40 -2.74
C SER A 345 -0.86 7.47 -1.68
N TYR A 346 -1.85 7.23 -0.82
CA TYR A 346 -2.18 8.15 0.27
C TYR A 346 -0.99 8.51 1.15
N PRO A 347 -0.13 7.58 1.63
CA PRO A 347 0.99 7.96 2.48
C PRO A 347 1.96 8.95 1.79
N ASP A 348 2.19 8.79 0.48
CA ASP A 348 3.09 9.67 -0.28
C ASP A 348 2.42 11.01 -0.64
N ILE A 349 1.15 10.98 -1.05
CA ILE A 349 0.37 12.18 -1.40
C ILE A 349 0.12 13.07 -0.18
N VAL A 350 -0.22 12.45 0.96
CA VAL A 350 -0.39 13.15 2.23
C VAL A 350 0.92 13.78 2.68
N TRP A 351 2.05 13.10 2.49
CA TRP A 351 3.35 13.68 2.81
C TRP A 351 3.75 14.84 1.90
N ASP A 352 3.56 14.72 0.58
CA ASP A 352 3.76 15.82 -0.37
C ASP A 352 2.93 17.06 0.01
N PHE A 353 1.74 16.84 0.57
CA PHE A 353 0.93 17.92 1.12
C PHE A 353 1.49 18.51 2.41
N PHE A 354 1.78 17.69 3.40
CA PHE A 354 2.26 18.14 4.70
C PHE A 354 3.61 18.85 4.64
N SER A 355 4.58 18.32 3.90
CA SER A 355 5.89 18.95 3.71
C SER A 355 5.79 20.39 3.18
N ARG A 356 4.72 20.72 2.44
CA ARG A 356 4.45 22.06 1.91
C ARG A 356 3.78 23.04 2.86
N HIS A 357 3.47 22.63 4.08
CA HIS A 357 2.57 23.39 4.96
C HIS A 357 3.12 23.51 6.38
N SER A 358 4.21 24.24 6.54
CA SER A 358 4.68 24.63 7.87
C SER A 358 3.72 25.61 8.55
N ARG A 359 3.66 25.54 9.89
CA ARG A 359 2.76 26.37 10.70
C ARG A 359 3.14 27.85 10.67
N ASP A 360 4.43 28.17 10.70
CA ASP A 360 4.93 29.55 10.63
C ASP A 360 4.86 30.17 9.22
N GLY A 361 4.43 29.40 8.21
CA GLY A 361 4.36 29.86 6.83
C GLY A 361 5.72 30.07 6.18
N SER A 362 6.81 29.56 6.80
CA SER A 362 8.08 29.39 6.12
C SER A 362 7.87 28.59 4.82
N GLN A 363 8.69 28.87 3.80
CA GLN A 363 8.65 28.05 2.59
C GLN A 363 8.83 26.57 2.97
N PRO A 364 8.20 25.64 2.25
CA PRO A 364 8.25 24.22 2.57
C PRO A 364 9.67 23.75 2.88
N GLN A 365 9.82 22.81 3.80
CA GLN A 365 11.00 21.94 3.75
C GLN A 365 10.57 20.78 2.87
N GLY A 366 10.69 20.98 1.55
CA GLY A 366 10.46 19.96 0.57
C GLY A 366 11.40 18.78 0.79
N HIS A 367 11.00 17.64 0.26
CA HIS A 367 11.90 16.52 0.04
C HIS A 367 12.01 16.32 -1.47
N PRO A 368 13.17 15.87 -1.99
CA PRO A 368 13.32 15.57 -3.41
C PRO A 368 12.24 14.58 -3.89
N VAL A 369 11.38 15.00 -4.82
CA VAL A 369 10.40 14.11 -5.45
C VAL A 369 11.00 13.53 -6.72
N ILE A 370 11.18 12.21 -6.76
CA ILE A 370 11.73 11.49 -7.91
C ILE A 370 10.60 10.94 -8.79
N THR A 371 10.60 11.30 -10.07
CA THR A 371 9.71 10.75 -11.09
C THR A 371 10.50 9.83 -12.04
N LEU A 372 10.15 8.56 -12.10
CA LEU A 372 10.76 7.61 -13.03
C LEU A 372 10.37 7.95 -14.48
N LEU A 373 11.33 7.96 -15.40
CA LEU A 373 11.06 8.08 -16.82
C LEU A 373 10.82 6.68 -17.42
N GLY A 374 9.86 6.50 -18.31
CA GLY A 374 9.57 5.18 -18.91
C GLY A 374 8.96 4.15 -17.94
N ASP A 375 8.90 2.89 -18.38
CA ASP A 375 8.07 1.87 -17.73
C ASP A 375 8.58 1.45 -16.34
N ASN A 376 7.62 1.19 -15.44
CA ASN A 376 7.83 0.53 -14.15
C ASN A 376 6.64 -0.40 -13.84
N PRO A 377 6.79 -1.74 -13.91
CA PRO A 377 8.04 -2.44 -14.18
C PRO A 377 8.52 -2.30 -15.63
N LEU A 378 9.83 -2.22 -15.84
CA LEU A 378 10.47 -2.33 -17.16
C LEU A 378 10.71 -3.80 -17.49
N THR A 379 10.19 -4.29 -18.61
CA THR A 379 10.33 -5.69 -19.03
C THR A 379 11.43 -5.85 -20.08
N LEU A 380 12.29 -6.85 -19.90
CA LEU A 380 13.42 -7.18 -20.76
C LEU A 380 13.42 -8.67 -21.10
N ALA A 381 13.78 -9.00 -22.34
CA ALA A 381 14.06 -10.38 -22.72
C ALA A 381 15.40 -10.84 -22.11
N LEU A 382 15.53 -12.14 -21.83
CA LEU A 382 16.74 -12.77 -21.32
C LEU A 382 17.93 -12.44 -22.23
N ASN A 383 19.03 -12.02 -21.61
CA ASN A 383 20.28 -11.56 -22.24
C ASN A 383 20.16 -10.25 -23.06
N SER A 384 19.02 -9.56 -23.04
CA SER A 384 18.95 -8.22 -23.62
C SER A 384 19.73 -7.19 -22.78
N ALA A 385 20.21 -6.14 -23.44
CA ALA A 385 20.90 -5.06 -22.75
C ALA A 385 19.89 -4.23 -21.95
N PHE A 386 20.17 -4.02 -20.65
CA PHE A 386 19.43 -3.05 -19.85
C PHE A 386 19.96 -1.64 -20.13
N THR A 387 19.08 -0.76 -20.58
CA THR A 387 19.33 0.68 -20.64
C THR A 387 18.38 1.34 -19.66
N ASP A 388 18.94 2.04 -18.66
CA ASP A 388 18.14 2.79 -17.69
C ASP A 388 17.45 3.98 -18.39
N PRO A 389 16.11 4.04 -18.41
CA PRO A 389 15.40 5.20 -18.94
C PRO A 389 15.58 6.47 -18.09
N GLY A 390 16.11 6.33 -16.86
CA GLY A 390 16.43 7.42 -15.95
C GLY A 390 15.25 7.86 -15.08
N ALA A 391 15.46 8.93 -14.34
CA ALA A 391 14.45 9.58 -13.51
C ALA A 391 14.79 11.08 -13.40
N THR A 392 13.78 11.91 -13.15
CA THR A 392 13.97 13.32 -12.78
C THR A 392 13.71 13.49 -11.30
N ALA A 393 14.38 14.46 -10.68
CA ALA A 393 14.03 14.91 -9.34
C ALA A 393 13.76 16.40 -9.33
N SER A 394 12.73 16.78 -8.59
CA SER A 394 12.46 18.16 -8.26
C SER A 394 12.24 18.26 -6.77
N ASP A 395 12.90 19.22 -6.17
CA ASP A 395 12.56 19.75 -4.88
C ASP A 395 11.94 21.15 -5.09
N ARG A 396 11.10 21.59 -4.16
CA ARG A 396 10.38 22.86 -4.35
C ARG A 396 11.29 24.05 -4.05
N GLU A 397 12.18 23.92 -3.09
CA GLU A 397 13.08 24.96 -2.62
C GLU A 397 14.32 25.03 -3.51
N ASP A 398 14.84 23.87 -3.90
CA ASP A 398 16.05 23.74 -4.72
C ASP A 398 15.77 23.63 -6.23
N GLY A 399 14.52 23.39 -6.62
CA GLY A 399 14.16 23.19 -8.02
C GLY A 399 14.62 21.84 -8.54
N THR A 400 15.24 21.78 -9.73
CA THR A 400 15.68 20.51 -10.31
C THR A 400 16.92 19.98 -9.60
N LEU A 401 16.85 18.73 -9.15
CA LEU A 401 17.94 18.04 -8.47
C LEU A 401 18.57 16.96 -9.35
N ALA A 402 19.85 16.67 -9.09
CA ALA A 402 20.54 15.56 -9.72
C ALA A 402 20.05 14.23 -9.14
N VAL A 403 19.75 13.26 -10.01
CA VAL A 403 19.36 11.90 -9.61
C VAL A 403 20.55 10.95 -9.75
N SER A 404 20.83 10.22 -8.68
CA SER A 404 21.73 9.07 -8.67
C SER A 404 20.93 7.78 -8.79
N ALA A 405 21.27 6.94 -9.78
CA ALA A 405 20.66 5.62 -10.00
C ALA A 405 21.66 4.51 -9.64
N ASP A 406 21.21 3.56 -8.81
CA ASP A 406 21.88 2.31 -8.51
C ASP A 406 21.06 1.15 -9.08
N CYS A 407 21.45 0.73 -10.29
CA CYS A 407 20.89 -0.45 -10.96
C CYS A 407 21.83 -1.66 -10.88
N SER A 408 22.81 -1.67 -9.98
CA SER A 408 23.85 -2.72 -9.93
C SER A 408 23.30 -4.12 -9.68
N ALA A 409 22.11 -4.23 -9.10
CA ALA A 409 21.41 -5.49 -8.87
C ALA A 409 20.73 -6.07 -10.12
N VAL A 410 20.58 -5.31 -11.21
CA VAL A 410 19.90 -5.77 -12.43
C VAL A 410 20.77 -6.78 -13.17
N ASN A 411 20.34 -8.04 -13.19
CA ASN A 411 21.01 -9.12 -13.91
C ASN A 411 20.15 -9.59 -15.10
N THR A 412 20.49 -9.15 -16.31
CA THR A 412 19.74 -9.55 -17.52
C THR A 412 20.04 -10.95 -18.02
N SER A 413 21.04 -11.65 -17.45
CA SER A 413 21.40 -13.02 -17.84
C SER A 413 20.58 -14.11 -17.11
N ALA A 414 19.70 -13.71 -16.20
CA ALA A 414 18.85 -14.62 -15.45
C ALA A 414 17.40 -14.10 -15.44
N VAL A 415 16.44 -15.02 -15.56
CA VAL A 415 15.02 -14.70 -15.41
C VAL A 415 14.76 -14.32 -13.95
N GLY A 416 14.07 -13.21 -13.74
CA GLY A 416 13.83 -12.70 -12.40
C GLY A 416 13.30 -11.27 -12.37
N SER A 417 13.05 -10.79 -11.17
CA SER A 417 12.69 -9.41 -10.89
C SER A 417 13.85 -8.76 -10.13
N TYR A 418 14.34 -7.64 -10.65
CA TYR A 418 15.49 -6.90 -10.11
C TYR A 418 15.09 -5.47 -9.81
N SER A 419 15.76 -4.82 -8.86
CA SER A 419 15.52 -3.43 -8.51
C SER A 419 16.62 -2.51 -9.05
N CYS A 420 16.20 -1.36 -9.58
CA CYS A 420 17.07 -0.20 -9.74
C CYS A 420 16.57 0.93 -8.85
N ARG A 421 17.43 1.43 -7.95
CA ARG A 421 17.09 2.44 -6.95
C ARG A 421 17.61 3.82 -7.36
N TYR A 422 16.73 4.81 -7.35
CA TYR A 422 17.04 6.21 -7.62
C TYR A 422 17.03 6.98 -6.31
N SER A 423 17.93 7.96 -6.21
CA SER A 423 18.04 8.86 -5.05
C SER A 423 18.43 10.27 -5.50
N ALA A 424 17.90 11.27 -4.82
CA ALA A 424 18.26 12.68 -5.00
C ALA A 424 18.31 13.30 -3.61
N THR A 425 19.26 14.20 -3.37
CA THR A 425 19.43 14.89 -2.08
C THR A 425 19.39 16.39 -2.33
N ASP A 426 18.61 17.11 -1.54
CA ASP A 426 18.47 18.57 -1.62
C ASP A 426 19.59 19.30 -0.83
N SER A 427 19.53 20.63 -0.78
CA SER A 427 20.50 21.46 -0.07
C SER A 427 20.39 21.35 1.46
N ASP A 428 19.24 20.92 1.97
CA ASP A 428 18.94 20.68 3.38
C ASP A 428 19.31 19.24 3.84
N ASN A 429 19.94 18.45 2.96
CA ASN A 429 20.31 17.04 3.15
C ASN A 429 19.13 16.08 3.32
N ASN A 430 17.93 16.44 2.88
CA ASN A 430 16.86 15.46 2.75
C ASN A 430 17.06 14.63 1.49
N THR A 431 16.91 13.31 1.60
CA THR A 431 17.06 12.40 0.45
C THR A 431 15.72 11.81 0.05
N GLY A 432 15.28 12.10 -1.18
CA GLY A 432 14.17 11.41 -1.82
C GLY A 432 14.63 10.16 -2.56
N THR A 433 13.78 9.13 -2.64
CA THR A 433 14.13 7.85 -3.29
C THR A 433 12.95 7.26 -4.07
N ALA A 434 13.25 6.55 -5.16
CA ALA A 434 12.28 5.79 -5.96
C ALA A 434 12.91 4.49 -6.45
N THR A 435 12.12 3.46 -6.77
CA THR A 435 12.63 2.18 -7.27
C THR A 435 11.92 1.77 -8.55
N ARG A 436 12.68 1.46 -9.60
CA ARG A 436 12.18 0.77 -10.79
C ARG A 436 12.39 -0.74 -10.63
N THR A 437 11.34 -1.49 -10.91
CA THR A 437 11.42 -2.95 -11.04
C THR A 437 11.77 -3.31 -12.48
N VAL A 438 12.84 -4.08 -12.69
CA VAL A 438 13.25 -4.63 -14.00
C VAL A 438 12.93 -6.12 -14.02
N VAL A 439 12.02 -6.53 -14.89
CA VAL A 439 11.60 -7.93 -15.04
C VAL A 439 12.29 -8.53 -16.26
N VAL A 440 13.08 -9.58 -16.05
CA VAL A 440 13.76 -10.32 -17.11
C VAL A 440 12.98 -11.61 -17.36
N ASN A 441 12.48 -11.80 -18.58
CA ASN A 441 11.76 -13.00 -18.99
C ASN A 441 12.48 -13.75 -20.13
N ASP A 442 12.34 -15.07 -20.19
CA ASP A 442 12.85 -15.84 -21.33
C ASP A 442 11.74 -16.01 -22.37
N PRO A 443 11.78 -15.27 -23.51
CA PRO A 443 10.76 -15.39 -24.55
C PRO A 443 10.83 -16.72 -25.31
N SER A 444 11.93 -17.48 -25.15
CA SER A 444 12.15 -18.79 -25.76
C SER A 444 11.89 -19.95 -24.80
N ALA A 445 11.53 -19.67 -23.54
CA ALA A 445 11.13 -20.68 -22.58
C ALA A 445 10.00 -21.50 -23.20
N PRO A 446 10.09 -22.85 -23.24
CA PRO A 446 8.98 -23.68 -23.64
C PRO A 446 7.77 -23.28 -22.78
N VAL A 447 6.65 -22.98 -23.43
CA VAL A 447 5.39 -22.79 -22.71
C VAL A 447 4.99 -24.15 -22.18
N GLU A 448 5.41 -24.46 -20.96
CA GLU A 448 4.92 -25.61 -20.21
C GLU A 448 3.45 -25.31 -19.91
N THR A 449 2.53 -26.09 -20.48
CA THR A 449 1.09 -25.84 -20.35
C THR A 449 0.57 -26.24 -18.97
N CYS A 450 1.33 -27.08 -18.26
CA CYS A 450 1.06 -27.57 -16.91
C CYS A 450 -0.36 -28.10 -16.72
N GLN A 451 -0.97 -28.60 -17.80
CA GLN A 451 -2.29 -29.21 -17.74
C GLN A 451 -2.21 -30.51 -16.93
N GLN A 452 -3.21 -30.76 -16.09
CA GLN A 452 -3.38 -32.04 -15.42
C GLN A 452 -4.65 -32.71 -15.93
N ILE A 453 -4.53 -33.95 -16.35
CA ILE A 453 -5.68 -34.74 -16.81
C ILE A 453 -5.72 -36.04 -16.04
N THR A 454 -6.87 -36.29 -15.42
CA THR A 454 -7.19 -37.55 -14.75
C THR A 454 -8.04 -38.39 -15.69
N ALA A 455 -7.53 -39.54 -16.13
CA ALA A 455 -8.30 -40.49 -16.94
C ALA A 455 -7.81 -41.93 -16.74
N SER A 456 -8.52 -42.90 -17.34
CA SER A 456 -8.05 -44.29 -17.36
C SER A 456 -6.86 -44.47 -18.30
N PRO A 457 -6.02 -45.50 -18.10
CA PRO A 457 -4.87 -45.76 -18.96
C PRO A 457 -5.25 -45.88 -20.45
N SER A 458 -6.36 -46.54 -20.78
CA SER A 458 -6.88 -46.64 -22.15
C SER A 458 -7.32 -45.28 -22.72
N ALA A 459 -7.94 -44.42 -21.91
CA ALA A 459 -8.35 -43.07 -22.32
C ALA A 459 -7.14 -42.13 -22.50
N HIS A 460 -6.06 -42.32 -21.74
CA HIS A 460 -4.79 -41.61 -21.99
C HIS A 460 -4.14 -42.03 -23.31
N ILE A 461 -4.20 -43.31 -23.67
CA ILE A 461 -3.74 -43.80 -24.98
C ILE A 461 -4.59 -43.20 -26.11
N GLY A 462 -5.92 -43.27 -25.99
CA GLY A 462 -6.84 -42.76 -27.01
C GLY A 462 -6.72 -41.25 -27.26
N ALA A 463 -6.22 -40.50 -26.27
CA ALA A 463 -5.98 -39.07 -26.36
C ALA A 463 -4.51 -38.69 -26.62
N GLY A 464 -3.64 -39.66 -26.92
CA GLY A 464 -2.23 -39.42 -27.25
C GLY A 464 -1.34 -39.00 -26.07
N ARG A 465 -1.84 -39.07 -24.82
CA ARG A 465 -1.07 -38.75 -23.59
C ARG A 465 -0.22 -39.92 -23.11
N ALA A 466 -0.53 -41.13 -23.56
CA ALA A 466 0.20 -42.36 -23.28
C ALA A 466 0.24 -43.24 -24.54
N TYR A 467 1.03 -44.32 -24.52
CA TYR A 467 1.06 -45.32 -25.58
C TYR A 467 1.02 -46.75 -25.01
N ALA A 468 0.49 -47.68 -25.80
CA ALA A 468 0.49 -49.10 -25.44
C ALA A 468 1.86 -49.73 -25.70
N GLY A 469 2.34 -50.55 -24.77
CA GLY A 469 3.63 -51.23 -24.85
C GLY A 469 3.73 -52.45 -23.93
N GLY A 470 4.95 -52.97 -23.75
CA GLY A 470 5.19 -54.20 -22.98
C GLY A 470 4.85 -55.47 -23.77
N VAL A 471 4.87 -56.63 -23.10
CA VAL A 471 4.56 -57.91 -23.74
C VAL A 471 3.11 -57.88 -24.25
N SER A 472 2.95 -58.11 -25.56
CA SER A 472 1.66 -58.07 -26.25
C SER A 472 0.90 -56.73 -26.16
N ASN A 473 1.59 -55.60 -25.94
CA ASN A 473 1.00 -54.27 -25.79
C ASN A 473 -0.03 -54.16 -24.65
N LEU A 474 0.11 -54.98 -23.60
CA LEU A 474 -0.84 -55.05 -22.48
C LEU A 474 -0.66 -53.94 -21.43
N ARG A 475 0.37 -53.10 -21.53
CA ARG A 475 0.66 -52.01 -20.58
C ARG A 475 0.56 -50.64 -21.24
N ALA A 476 0.22 -49.63 -20.45
CA ALA A 476 0.19 -48.24 -20.87
C ALA A 476 1.38 -47.48 -20.27
N TYR A 477 2.08 -46.70 -21.09
CA TYR A 477 3.21 -45.87 -20.67
C TYR A 477 2.93 -44.41 -21.00
N ALA A 478 3.12 -43.50 -20.03
CA ALA A 478 3.05 -42.06 -20.30
C ALA A 478 4.11 -41.66 -21.35
N ASN A 479 3.76 -40.76 -22.26
CA ASN A 479 4.61 -40.50 -23.42
C ASN A 479 5.87 -39.65 -23.11
N GLY A 480 5.91 -38.96 -21.97
CA GLY A 480 7.02 -38.12 -21.53
C GLY A 480 8.06 -38.86 -20.69
N ASP A 481 7.67 -39.37 -19.52
CA ASP A 481 8.59 -40.09 -18.61
C ASP A 481 8.64 -41.62 -18.84
N LYS A 482 7.76 -42.14 -19.71
CA LYS A 482 7.67 -43.58 -20.02
C LYS A 482 7.42 -44.44 -18.79
N VAL A 483 6.79 -43.87 -17.76
CA VAL A 483 6.38 -44.61 -16.57
C VAL A 483 5.13 -45.42 -16.90
N ASP A 484 5.10 -46.66 -16.39
CA ASP A 484 3.97 -47.56 -16.54
C ASP A 484 2.80 -47.05 -15.68
N ILE A 485 1.66 -46.77 -16.33
CA ILE A 485 0.47 -46.23 -15.68
C ILE A 485 -0.66 -47.27 -15.54
N GLY A 486 -0.41 -48.54 -15.87
CA GLY A 486 -1.38 -49.62 -15.72
C GLY A 486 -1.59 -50.45 -16.98
N GLY A 487 -2.73 -51.13 -17.07
CA GLY A 487 -3.09 -51.97 -18.21
C GLY A 487 -3.59 -51.13 -19.40
N SER A 488 -3.16 -51.41 -20.63
CA SER A 488 -3.60 -50.65 -21.83
C SER A 488 -5.09 -50.78 -22.13
N PHE A 489 -5.72 -51.85 -21.65
CA PHE A 489 -7.15 -52.15 -21.74
C PHE A 489 -7.96 -51.62 -20.54
N ASP A 490 -7.30 -51.02 -19.54
CA ASP A 490 -7.95 -50.53 -18.33
C ASP A 490 -8.77 -49.27 -18.64
N THR A 491 -10.09 -49.40 -18.49
CA THR A 491 -11.07 -48.33 -18.72
C THR A 491 -11.67 -47.80 -17.42
N TRP A 492 -11.34 -48.38 -16.26
CA TRP A 492 -12.03 -48.15 -14.99
C TRP A 492 -11.15 -47.55 -13.88
N SER A 493 -9.84 -47.74 -13.91
CA SER A 493 -8.93 -47.03 -13.00
C SER A 493 -8.68 -45.59 -13.45
N SER A 494 -8.08 -44.78 -12.58
CA SER A 494 -7.72 -43.40 -12.91
C SER A 494 -6.27 -43.11 -12.53
N VAL A 495 -5.57 -42.44 -13.44
CA VAL A 495 -4.22 -41.94 -13.26
C VAL A 495 -4.19 -40.48 -13.67
N VAL A 496 -3.44 -39.66 -12.95
CA VAL A 496 -3.20 -38.26 -13.31
C VAL A 496 -1.94 -38.19 -14.15
N LEU A 497 -2.03 -37.55 -15.32
CA LEU A 497 -0.86 -37.14 -16.08
C LEU A 497 -0.76 -35.61 -16.12
N TYR A 498 0.47 -35.12 -16.10
CA TYR A 498 0.82 -33.71 -16.16
C TYR A 498 1.47 -33.41 -17.50
N GLU A 499 0.94 -32.46 -18.26
CA GLU A 499 1.56 -31.97 -19.48
C GLU A 499 2.72 -31.05 -19.11
N GLY A 500 3.91 -31.36 -19.60
CA GLY A 500 5.03 -30.43 -19.58
C GLY A 500 4.98 -29.58 -20.85
N LYS A 501 5.89 -29.87 -21.79
CA LYS A 501 5.79 -29.39 -23.17
C LYS A 501 4.49 -29.88 -23.80
N ALA A 502 3.87 -29.05 -24.63
CA ALA A 502 2.65 -29.40 -25.37
C ALA A 502 2.77 -30.79 -26.04
N GLY A 503 1.82 -31.66 -25.74
CA GLY A 503 1.76 -33.05 -26.21
C GLY A 503 2.61 -34.05 -25.44
N ILE A 504 3.41 -33.63 -24.45
CA ILE A 504 4.30 -34.50 -23.66
C ILE A 504 3.83 -34.56 -22.20
N TRP A 505 3.55 -35.77 -21.73
CA TRP A 505 2.82 -36.04 -20.50
C TRP A 505 3.63 -36.94 -19.55
N TYR A 506 3.63 -36.57 -18.28
CA TYR A 506 4.42 -37.17 -17.21
C TYR A 506 3.50 -37.73 -16.12
N SER A 507 3.88 -38.86 -15.54
CA SER A 507 3.19 -39.48 -14.39
C SER A 507 3.39 -38.72 -13.08
N GLN A 508 4.46 -37.90 -13.01
CA GLN A 508 4.73 -36.98 -11.91
C GLN A 508 4.75 -35.55 -12.42
N ARG A 509 4.36 -34.61 -11.56
CA ARG A 509 4.36 -33.18 -11.89
C ARG A 509 5.80 -32.72 -12.21
N PRO A 510 6.06 -32.19 -13.41
CA PRO A 510 7.39 -31.65 -13.75
C PRO A 510 7.78 -30.52 -12.81
N ALA A 511 9.07 -30.39 -12.49
CA ALA A 511 9.58 -29.32 -11.64
C ALA A 511 9.30 -27.91 -12.23
N ALA A 512 9.21 -27.79 -13.56
CA ALA A 512 8.82 -26.54 -14.23
C ALA A 512 7.38 -26.10 -13.91
N CYS A 513 6.51 -27.02 -13.48
CA CYS A 513 5.13 -26.77 -13.04
C CYS A 513 5.00 -26.57 -11.52
N SER A 514 6.12 -26.32 -10.82
CA SER A 514 6.14 -26.05 -9.37
C SER A 514 6.12 -24.55 -9.02
N GLY A 515 6.19 -23.67 -10.02
CA GLY A 515 5.82 -22.25 -9.89
C GLY A 515 4.41 -22.02 -10.40
N GLY A 516 3.64 -21.14 -9.75
CA GLY A 516 2.37 -20.64 -10.30
C GLY A 516 2.55 -20.01 -11.70
N PRO A 517 1.44 -19.72 -12.41
CA PRO A 517 1.47 -19.41 -13.84
C PRO A 517 2.44 -18.27 -14.20
N VAL A 518 3.24 -18.51 -15.24
CA VAL A 518 4.25 -17.60 -15.78
C VAL A 518 3.57 -16.48 -16.58
N SER A 519 3.84 -15.24 -16.17
CA SER A 519 3.39 -13.99 -16.77
C SER A 519 4.05 -13.72 -18.13
N GLY A 520 3.27 -13.43 -19.18
CA GLY A 520 3.80 -12.63 -20.30
C GLY A 520 3.19 -12.82 -21.69
N THR A 521 2.45 -13.90 -21.96
CA THR A 521 1.76 -14.07 -23.25
C THR A 521 0.27 -13.82 -23.10
N CYS A 522 -0.31 -13.16 -24.10
CA CYS A 522 -1.75 -13.05 -24.20
C CYS A 522 -2.34 -14.46 -24.32
N GLN A 523 -3.11 -14.88 -23.33
CA GLN A 523 -3.73 -16.21 -23.28
C GLN A 523 -5.24 -16.08 -23.39
N ASP A 524 -5.90 -16.98 -24.12
CA ASP A 524 -7.35 -17.00 -24.30
C ASP A 524 -8.00 -18.12 -23.48
N TRP A 525 -9.15 -17.82 -22.86
CA TRP A 525 -10.03 -18.80 -22.23
C TRP A 525 -11.44 -18.65 -22.76
N ASN A 526 -12.04 -19.77 -23.15
CA ASN A 526 -13.47 -19.87 -23.45
C ASN A 526 -14.13 -20.77 -22.43
N ALA A 527 -14.85 -20.18 -21.48
CA ALA A 527 -15.53 -20.93 -20.43
C ALA A 527 -16.83 -20.22 -20.05
N THR A 528 -17.63 -20.88 -19.22
CA THR A 528 -18.87 -20.25 -18.74
C THR A 528 -18.54 -19.03 -17.89
N ASN A 529 -19.41 -18.03 -17.88
CA ASN A 529 -19.22 -16.83 -17.08
C ASN A 529 -18.93 -17.16 -15.60
N LEU A 530 -19.59 -18.18 -15.03
CA LEU A 530 -19.29 -18.68 -13.69
C LEU A 530 -17.89 -19.30 -13.57
N SER A 531 -17.43 -20.03 -14.59
CA SER A 531 -16.09 -20.63 -14.62
C SER A 531 -14.98 -19.58 -14.73
N HIS A 532 -15.25 -18.42 -15.36
CA HIS A 532 -14.31 -17.29 -15.32
C HIS A 532 -14.21 -16.68 -13.92
N VAL A 533 -15.32 -16.60 -13.19
CA VAL A 533 -15.33 -16.12 -11.80
C VAL A 533 -14.58 -17.07 -10.87
N MET A 534 -14.88 -18.36 -10.94
CA MET A 534 -14.22 -19.40 -10.13
C MET A 534 -12.72 -19.50 -10.40
N ALA A 535 -12.27 -19.10 -11.59
CA ALA A 535 -10.87 -19.11 -11.98
C ALA A 535 -10.18 -17.75 -11.82
N GLY A 536 -10.82 -16.76 -11.19
CA GLY A 536 -10.24 -15.43 -10.95
C GLY A 536 -10.02 -14.59 -12.22
N ARG A 537 -10.61 -14.98 -13.36
CA ARG A 537 -10.56 -14.24 -14.63
C ARG A 537 -11.67 -13.19 -14.76
N ALA A 538 -12.72 -13.34 -13.97
CA ALA A 538 -13.83 -12.40 -13.84
C ALA A 538 -14.24 -12.28 -12.36
N TYR A 539 -14.98 -11.23 -12.00
CA TYR A 539 -15.55 -11.08 -10.65
C TYR A 539 -17.09 -11.14 -10.68
N TYR A 540 -17.69 -11.23 -9.49
CA TYR A 540 -19.14 -11.39 -9.32
C TYR A 540 -19.92 -10.30 -10.06
N GLY A 541 -20.85 -10.70 -10.93
CA GLY A 541 -21.45 -9.82 -11.96
C GLY A 541 -20.93 -10.07 -13.38
N TYR A 542 -19.99 -10.99 -13.56
CA TYR A 542 -19.42 -11.43 -14.85
C TYR A 542 -18.68 -10.33 -15.61
N TYR A 543 -17.78 -9.64 -14.91
CA TYR A 543 -16.87 -8.65 -15.48
C TYR A 543 -15.43 -9.16 -15.40
N THR A 544 -14.63 -8.98 -16.44
CA THR A 544 -13.23 -9.47 -16.45
C THR A 544 -12.35 -8.74 -15.43
N VAL A 545 -11.42 -9.47 -14.80
CA VAL A 545 -10.48 -8.92 -13.81
C VAL A 545 -9.35 -8.20 -14.54
N GLY A 546 -9.42 -6.88 -14.67
CA GLY A 546 -8.40 -6.07 -15.36
C GLY A 546 -9.00 -5.12 -16.40
N GLY A 547 -9.75 -5.67 -17.36
CA GLY A 547 -10.43 -4.92 -18.41
C GLY A 547 -11.82 -4.38 -18.02
N ASN A 548 -12.45 -4.96 -16.98
CA ASN A 548 -13.83 -4.65 -16.57
C ASN A 548 -14.87 -4.83 -17.70
N ASP A 549 -14.62 -5.76 -18.61
CA ASP A 549 -15.52 -6.03 -19.72
C ASP A 549 -16.66 -6.94 -19.28
N TYR A 550 -17.89 -6.55 -19.59
CA TYR A 550 -19.07 -7.34 -19.25
C TYR A 550 -19.21 -8.57 -20.14
N LEU A 551 -19.24 -9.76 -19.52
CA LEU A 551 -19.37 -11.06 -20.18
C LEU A 551 -20.84 -11.50 -20.34
N GLY A 552 -21.81 -10.71 -19.87
CA GLY A 552 -23.24 -11.03 -19.96
C GLY A 552 -23.82 -11.63 -18.67
N SER A 553 -25.16 -11.63 -18.53
CA SER A 553 -25.88 -11.86 -17.26
C SER A 553 -26.09 -13.33 -16.88
N LEU A 554 -25.77 -14.27 -17.77
CA LEU A 554 -26.12 -15.67 -17.61
C LEU A 554 -24.90 -16.52 -17.26
N SER A 555 -24.97 -17.20 -16.11
CA SER A 555 -23.87 -17.98 -15.52
C SER A 555 -23.31 -19.08 -16.41
N GLY A 556 -24.17 -19.70 -17.23
CA GLY A 556 -23.84 -20.86 -18.08
C GLY A 556 -23.44 -20.51 -19.51
N VAL A 557 -23.38 -19.24 -19.88
CA VAL A 557 -22.98 -18.82 -21.23
C VAL A 557 -21.46 -18.81 -21.33
N ASN A 558 -20.93 -19.41 -22.39
CA ASN A 558 -19.51 -19.40 -22.67
C ASN A 558 -19.08 -18.06 -23.30
N THR A 559 -18.05 -17.45 -22.74
CA THR A 559 -17.44 -16.22 -23.24
C THR A 559 -15.95 -16.35 -23.38
N TRP A 560 -15.39 -15.59 -24.33
CA TRP A 560 -13.95 -15.47 -24.49
C TRP A 560 -13.41 -14.39 -23.57
N VAL A 561 -12.39 -14.72 -22.81
CA VAL A 561 -11.60 -13.80 -21.99
C VAL A 561 -10.14 -14.00 -22.38
N LYS A 562 -9.42 -12.92 -22.64
CA LYS A 562 -7.99 -12.90 -22.91
C LYS A 562 -7.23 -12.32 -21.72
N GLN A 563 -6.02 -12.77 -21.43
CA GLN A 563 -5.18 -12.22 -20.36
C GLN A 563 -4.08 -11.39 -20.98
N THR A 564 -4.14 -10.07 -20.90
CA THR A 564 -3.17 -9.19 -21.55
C THR A 564 -1.93 -8.92 -20.69
N ALA A 565 -2.01 -9.18 -19.38
CA ALA A 565 -0.88 -9.20 -18.45
C ALA A 565 -1.19 -10.14 -17.26
N SER A 566 -0.21 -10.52 -16.45
CA SER A 566 -0.47 -11.37 -15.26
C SER A 566 -1.55 -10.75 -14.37
N GLY A 567 -2.58 -11.52 -14.06
CA GLY A 567 -3.75 -11.06 -13.32
C GLY A 567 -4.65 -10.04 -14.04
N HIS A 568 -4.39 -9.71 -15.31
CA HIS A 568 -5.17 -8.76 -16.10
C HIS A 568 -5.87 -9.44 -17.28
N PHE A 569 -7.19 -9.45 -17.25
CA PHE A 569 -8.10 -10.16 -18.13
C PHE A 569 -9.09 -9.19 -18.78
N GLU A 570 -9.31 -9.34 -20.07
CA GLU A 570 -10.19 -8.53 -20.92
C GLU A 570 -11.16 -9.45 -21.68
N ALA A 571 -12.34 -8.96 -22.06
CA ALA A 571 -13.24 -9.75 -22.91
C ALA A 571 -12.68 -9.86 -24.33
N GLY A 572 -12.99 -10.99 -24.97
CA GLY A 572 -12.58 -11.30 -26.33
C GLY A 572 -11.37 -12.21 -26.38
N ARG A 573 -10.69 -12.17 -27.53
CA ARG A 573 -9.56 -13.03 -27.87
C ARG A 573 -8.33 -12.21 -28.16
N CYS A 574 -7.16 -12.78 -27.93
CA CYS A 574 -5.90 -12.24 -28.39
C CYS A 574 -5.95 -12.05 -29.92
N SER A 575 -5.47 -10.91 -30.39
CA SER A 575 -5.32 -10.64 -31.82
C SER A 575 -4.21 -11.55 -32.36
N ASN A 576 -4.50 -12.35 -33.39
CA ASN A 576 -3.50 -13.16 -34.10
C ASN A 576 -2.55 -12.29 -34.94
#